data_AF-A0A3R8ZWJ2-F1
#
_entry.id   AF-A0A3R8ZWJ2-F1
#
_cell.length_a   1.000
_cell.length_b   1.000
_cell.length_c   1.000
_cell.angle_alpha   90.00
_cell.angle_beta   90.00
_cell.angle_gamma   90.00
#
_symmetry.space_group_name_H-M   'P 1'
#
loop_
_entity.id
_entity.type
_entity.pdbx_description
1 polymer ?
#
loop_
_entity_poly.entity_id
_entity_poly.type
_entity_poly.pdbx_seq_one_letter_code
_entity_poly.pdbx_strand_id
1 'polypeptide(L)'
;MTTNQSCLPVEVRTAVYRRAVAQGYLSACEHYGLDVSASLDEVQMTIALELEGYYVRKYGPENGMDMACTMLSEMVQPDVLVAAPRLTRMGETMMDELLCGRLAASKATLH
;
A
#
# COMPACT_ATOMS: atom_id res chain seq x y z
N MET A 1 -17.67 4.73 13.83
CA MET A 1 -16.43 5.28 13.26
C MET A 1 -15.35 5.15 14.31
N THR A 2 -14.57 4.07 14.25
CA THR A 2 -13.48 3.81 15.19
C THR A 2 -12.30 4.69 14.81
N THR A 3 -12.16 5.83 15.49
CA THR A 3 -10.95 6.64 15.44
C THR A 3 -9.80 5.77 15.90
N ASN A 4 -8.88 5.51 14.97
CA ASN A 4 -7.63 4.82 15.22
C ASN A 4 -6.76 5.74 16.12
N GLN A 5 -7.05 5.79 17.42
CA GLN A 5 -6.37 6.60 18.43
C GLN A 5 -5.02 5.96 18.76
N SER A 6 -4.09 6.07 17.82
CA SER A 6 -2.70 5.72 18.04
C SER A 6 -1.96 6.94 18.59
N CYS A 7 -0.96 6.71 19.45
CA CYS A 7 -0.03 7.75 19.90
C CYS A 7 1.01 8.13 18.82
N LEU A 8 1.02 7.42 17.68
CA LEU A 8 1.94 7.68 16.58
C LEU A 8 1.37 8.72 15.62
N PRO A 9 2.19 9.66 15.11
CA PRO A 9 1.80 10.57 14.04
C PRO A 9 1.29 9.82 12.81
N VAL A 10 0.37 10.42 12.05
CA VAL A 10 -0.23 9.78 10.87
C VAL A 10 0.82 9.38 9.87
N GLU A 11 1.86 10.18 9.66
CA GLU A 11 2.94 9.93 8.72
C GLU A 11 3.73 8.66 9.07
N VAL A 12 3.95 8.43 10.37
CA VAL A 12 4.64 7.23 10.87
C VAL A 12 3.76 6.00 10.67
N ARG A 13 2.46 6.11 10.97
CA ARG A 13 1.51 5.01 10.75
C ARG A 13 1.37 4.67 9.28
N THR A 14 1.24 5.68 8.42
CA THR A 14 1.21 5.53 6.97
C THR A 14 2.46 4.79 6.50
N ALA A 15 3.66 5.19 6.95
CA ALA A 15 4.90 4.52 6.57
C ALA A 15 4.94 3.05 7.04
N VAL A 16 4.48 2.76 8.26
CA VAL A 16 4.39 1.38 8.78
C VAL A 16 3.43 0.54 7.94
N TYR A 17 2.22 1.04 7.68
CA TYR A 17 1.24 0.31 6.88
C TYR A 17 1.67 0.18 5.42
N ARG A 18 2.30 1.20 4.82
CA ARG A 18 2.89 1.11 3.47
C ARG A 18 3.90 -0.01 3.37
N ARG A 19 4.81 -0.10 4.35
CA ARG A 19 5.80 -1.19 4.41
C ARG A 19 5.11 -2.54 4.56
N ALA A 20 4.14 -2.65 5.47
CA ALA A 20 3.41 -3.88 5.69
C ALA A 20 2.63 -4.35 4.46
N VAL A 21 1.95 -3.44 3.75
CA VAL A 21 1.27 -3.73 2.50
C VAL A 21 2.26 -4.23 1.45
N ALA A 22 3.37 -3.52 1.26
CA ALA A 22 4.38 -3.88 0.28
C ALA A 22 5.00 -5.27 0.56
N GLN A 23 5.31 -5.56 1.83
CA GLN A 23 5.81 -6.87 2.24
C GLN A 23 4.75 -7.96 2.06
N GLY A 24 3.51 -7.70 2.49
CA GLY A 24 2.40 -8.65 2.35
C GLY A 24 2.09 -8.98 0.89
N TYR A 25 2.23 -8.01 -0.01
CA TYR A 25 2.06 -8.23 -1.44
C TYR A 25 3.13 -9.15 -2.02
N LEU A 26 4.41 -8.86 -1.76
CA LEU A 26 5.52 -9.68 -2.25
C LEU A 26 5.44 -11.12 -1.70
N SER A 27 5.10 -11.27 -0.42
CA SER A 27 4.89 -12.60 0.18
C SER A 27 3.70 -13.34 -0.43
N ALA A 28 2.61 -12.64 -0.77
CA ALA A 28 1.48 -13.26 -1.47
C ALA A 28 1.88 -13.71 -2.88
N CYS A 29 2.59 -12.87 -3.64
CA CYS A 29 3.11 -13.23 -4.95
C CYS A 29 4.03 -14.46 -4.89
N GLU A 30 4.96 -14.49 -3.95
CA GLU A 30 5.83 -15.65 -3.72
C GLU A 30 5.01 -16.91 -3.39
N HIS A 31 4.02 -16.80 -2.50
CA HIS A 31 3.13 -17.90 -2.13
C HIS A 31 2.35 -18.47 -3.33
N TYR A 32 1.93 -17.61 -4.25
CA TYR A 32 1.22 -18.00 -5.47
C TYR A 32 2.17 -18.35 -6.65
N GLY A 33 3.49 -18.29 -6.46
CA GLY A 33 4.47 -18.59 -7.50
C GLY A 33 4.54 -17.54 -8.62
N LEU A 34 4.13 -16.31 -8.34
CA LEU A 34 4.21 -15.18 -9.27
C LEU A 34 5.59 -14.54 -9.20
N ASP A 35 6.22 -14.34 -10.35
CA ASP A 35 7.48 -13.61 -10.44
C ASP A 35 7.23 -12.11 -10.44
N VAL A 36 7.72 -11.43 -9.40
CA VAL A 36 7.63 -9.98 -9.25
C VAL A 36 9.04 -9.42 -9.29
N SER A 37 9.37 -8.72 -10.37
CA SER A 37 10.68 -8.09 -10.56
C SER A 37 10.90 -6.83 -9.71
N ALA A 38 9.84 -6.31 -9.09
CA ALA A 38 9.90 -5.11 -8.27
C ALA A 38 10.46 -5.42 -6.88
N SER A 39 11.49 -4.66 -6.50
CA SER A 39 12.01 -4.63 -5.13
C SER A 39 10.98 -4.06 -4.15
N LEU A 40 11.16 -4.37 -2.87
CA LEU A 40 10.30 -3.86 -1.80
C LEU A 40 10.25 -2.32 -1.74
N ASP A 41 11.34 -1.64 -2.08
CA ASP A 41 11.37 -0.18 -2.12
C ASP A 41 10.62 0.38 -3.33
N GLU A 42 10.67 -0.29 -4.49
CA GLU A 42 9.88 0.08 -5.66
C GLU A 42 8.37 -0.10 -5.41
N VAL A 43 7.97 -1.17 -4.71
CA VAL A 43 6.57 -1.39 -4.32
C VAL A 43 6.12 -0.33 -3.31
N GLN A 44 6.93 0.01 -2.30
CA GLN A 44 6.60 1.09 -1.37
C GLN A 44 6.48 2.45 -2.09
N MET A 45 7.41 2.77 -2.98
CA MET A 45 7.38 4.01 -3.76
C MET A 45 6.11 4.10 -4.61
N THR A 46 5.72 2.98 -5.20
CA THR A 46 4.50 2.85 -5.98
C THR A 46 3.25 3.15 -5.14
N ILE A 47 3.16 2.56 -3.94
CA ILE A 47 2.05 2.83 -3.02
C ILE A 47 2.03 4.32 -2.64
N ALA A 48 3.19 4.91 -2.35
CA ALA A 48 3.29 6.32 -1.98
C ALA A 48 2.84 7.26 -3.12
N LEU A 49 3.28 7.00 -4.35
CA LEU A 49 2.97 7.88 -5.50
C LEU A 49 1.52 7.73 -5.98
N GLU A 50 1.02 6.50 -6.03
CA GLU A 50 -0.28 6.21 -6.63
C GLU A 50 -1.39 6.24 -5.60
N LEU A 51 -1.30 5.46 -4.52
CA LEU A 51 -2.36 5.36 -3.52
C LEU A 51 -2.38 6.59 -2.61
N GLU A 52 -1.27 6.87 -1.94
CA GLU A 52 -1.22 8.00 -0.99
C GLU A 52 -1.30 9.33 -1.74
N GLY A 53 -0.54 9.46 -2.83
CA GLY A 53 -0.59 10.61 -3.72
C GLY A 53 -1.98 10.85 -4.31
N TYR A 54 -2.77 9.82 -4.60
CA TYR A 54 -4.17 9.98 -5.00
C TYR A 54 -5.00 10.68 -3.92
N TYR A 55 -4.97 10.19 -2.68
CA TYR A 55 -5.75 10.79 -1.61
C TYR A 55 -5.29 12.21 -1.29
N VAL A 56 -3.98 12.46 -1.25
CA VAL A 56 -3.42 13.80 -1.00
C VAL A 56 -3.83 14.78 -2.09
N ARG A 57 -3.75 14.41 -3.37
CA ARG A 57 -4.16 15.29 -4.49
C ARG A 57 -5.67 15.60 -4.46
N LYS A 58 -6.49 14.64 -4.04
CA LYS A 58 -7.96 14.76 -4.07
C LYS A 58 -8.54 15.46 -2.84
N TYR A 59 -7.94 15.27 -1.67
CA TYR A 59 -8.51 15.72 -0.39
C TYR A 59 -7.60 16.69 0.38
N GLY A 60 -6.44 17.03 -0.18
CA GLY A 60 -5.43 17.87 0.47
C GLY A 60 -4.49 17.06 1.38
N PRO A 61 -3.40 17.67 1.86
CA PRO A 61 -2.35 16.97 2.58
C PRO A 61 -2.80 16.38 3.92
N GLU A 62 -3.57 17.11 4.72
CA GLU A 62 -4.02 16.63 6.04
C GLU A 62 -5.05 15.50 5.90
N ASN A 63 -6.23 15.80 5.34
CA ASN A 63 -7.30 14.82 5.18
C ASN A 63 -6.90 13.65 4.27
N GLY A 64 -6.15 13.93 3.19
CA GLY A 64 -5.69 12.91 2.27
C GLY A 64 -4.73 11.92 2.92
N MET A 65 -3.85 12.39 3.81
CA MET A 65 -2.94 11.49 4.53
C MET A 65 -3.69 10.60 5.53
N ASP A 66 -4.68 11.13 6.24
CA ASP A 66 -5.54 10.33 7.14
C ASP A 66 -6.34 9.26 6.39
N MET A 67 -6.88 9.61 5.21
CA MET A 67 -7.60 8.67 4.35
C MET A 67 -6.68 7.60 3.79
N ALA A 68 -5.48 7.98 3.33
CA ALA A 68 -4.47 7.04 2.85
C ALA A 68 -4.04 6.07 3.97
N CYS A 69 -3.75 6.59 5.16
CA CYS A 69 -3.41 5.78 6.33
C CYS A 69 -4.52 4.78 6.67
N THR A 70 -5.78 5.24 6.64
CA THR A 70 -6.95 4.38 6.90
C THR A 70 -7.03 3.27 5.86
N MET A 71 -6.96 3.60 4.57
CA MET A 71 -7.00 2.63 3.49
C MET A 71 -5.88 1.58 3.62
N LEU A 72 -4.64 2.02 3.82
CA LEU A 72 -3.50 1.11 4.00
C LEU A 72 -3.68 0.18 5.21
N SER A 73 -4.29 0.67 6.30
CA SER A 73 -4.58 -0.16 7.47
C SER A 73 -5.63 -1.25 7.20
N GLU A 74 -6.60 -0.99 6.30
CA GLU A 74 -7.63 -1.95 5.89
C GLU A 74 -7.11 -2.98 4.86
N MET A 75 -6.02 -2.66 4.17
CA MET A 75 -5.37 -3.55 3.20
C MET A 75 -4.54 -4.66 3.86
N VAL A 76 -4.20 -4.54 5.16
CA VAL A 76 -3.40 -5.53 5.90
C VAL A 76 -4.23 -6.21 6.99
N GLN A 77 -3.86 -7.44 7.32
CA GLN A 77 -4.43 -8.11 8.48
C GLN A 77 -4.10 -7.33 9.77
N PRO A 78 -5.02 -7.28 10.76
CA PRO A 78 -4.88 -6.45 11.95
C PRO A 78 -3.77 -6.92 12.92
N ASP A 79 -3.20 -8.10 12.67
CA ASP A 79 -2.12 -8.72 13.46
C ASP A 79 -0.72 -8.30 13.00
N VAL A 80 -0.58 -7.26 12.18
CA VAL A 80 0.69 -6.79 11.59
C VAL A 80 1.81 -6.49 12.60
N LEU A 81 1.46 -6.20 13.86
CA LEU A 81 2.44 -5.93 14.92
C LEU A 81 2.98 -7.20 15.59
N VAL A 82 2.35 -8.36 15.36
CA VAL A 82 2.65 -9.63 16.05
C VAL A 82 2.83 -10.80 15.10
N ALA A 83 2.54 -10.63 13.82
CA ALA A 83 2.69 -11.64 12.77
C ALA A 83 3.34 -11.04 11.52
N ALA A 84 3.85 -11.91 10.65
CA ALA A 84 4.30 -11.51 9.32
C ALA A 84 3.15 -10.80 8.57
N PRO A 85 3.40 -9.64 7.93
CA PRO A 85 2.36 -8.91 7.20
C PRO A 85 1.68 -9.78 6.15
N ARG A 86 0.35 -9.84 6.21
CA ARG A 86 -0.48 -10.48 5.20
C ARG A 86 -1.52 -9.47 4.74
N LEU A 87 -1.85 -9.52 3.45
CA LEU A 87 -2.90 -8.68 2.93
C LEU A 87 -4.28 -9.22 3.32
N THR A 88 -5.25 -8.32 3.36
CA THR A 88 -6.66 -8.68 3.22
C THR A 88 -6.95 -8.98 1.75
N ARG A 89 -8.08 -9.62 1.46
CA ARG A 89 -8.52 -9.83 0.06
C ARG A 89 -8.65 -8.51 -0.70
N MET A 90 -9.11 -7.46 -0.03
CA MET A 90 -9.16 -6.11 -0.60
C MET A 90 -7.75 -5.60 -0.91
N GLY A 91 -6.81 -5.77 0.03
CA GLY A 91 -5.41 -5.41 -0.17
C GLY A 91 -4.77 -6.08 -1.37
N GLU A 92 -5.00 -7.38 -1.57
CA GLU A 92 -4.51 -8.13 -2.74
C GLU A 92 -5.07 -7.52 -4.04
N THR A 93 -6.40 -7.34 -4.12
CA THR A 93 -7.06 -6.77 -5.32
C THR A 93 -6.55 -5.37 -5.65
N MET A 94 -6.42 -4.49 -4.65
CA MET A 94 -5.92 -3.14 -4.86
C MET A 94 -4.47 -3.12 -5.30
N MET A 95 -3.61 -3.97 -4.73
CA MET A 95 -2.21 -4.03 -5.12
C MET A 95 -2.03 -4.57 -6.54
N ASP A 96 -2.83 -5.55 -6.95
CA ASP A 96 -2.83 -6.05 -8.32
C ASP A 96 -3.23 -4.98 -9.32
N GLU A 97 -4.31 -4.22 -9.05
CA GLU A 97 -4.73 -3.10 -9.90
C GLU A 97 -3.64 -2.03 -10.02
N LEU A 98 -3.01 -1.70 -8.88
CA LEU A 98 -2.05 -0.62 -8.78
C LEU A 98 -0.72 -0.97 -9.48
N LEU A 99 -0.22 -2.21 -9.34
CA LEU A 99 0.99 -2.65 -10.03
C LEU A 99 0.76 -2.98 -11.50
N CYS A 100 -0.37 -3.61 -11.86
CA CYS A 100 -0.70 -3.85 -13.27
C CYS A 100 -0.89 -2.53 -14.03
N GLY A 101 -1.52 -1.53 -13.39
CA GLY A 101 -1.67 -0.19 -13.93
C GLY A 101 -0.33 0.51 -14.21
N ARG A 102 0.65 0.40 -13.29
CA ARG A 102 2.01 0.93 -13.52
C ARG A 102 2.74 0.25 -14.66
N LEU A 103 2.65 -1.07 -14.79
CA LEU A 103 3.26 -1.79 -15.92
C LEU A 103 2.69 -1.35 -17.26
N ALA A 104 1.38 -1.07 -17.32
CA ALA A 104 0.74 -0.52 -18.51
C ALA A 104 1.22 0.92 -18.81
N ALA A 105 1.29 1.78 -17.80
CA ALA A 105 1.74 3.17 -17.96
C ALA A 105 3.24 3.26 -18.34
N SER A 106 4.09 2.43 -17.74
CA SER A 106 5.53 2.36 -18.05
C SER A 106 5.81 1.88 -19.47
N LYS A 107 4.99 0.95 -20.00
CA LYS A 107 5.09 0.54 -21.41
C LYS A 107 4.69 1.66 -22.36
N ALA A 108 3.72 2.50 -21.98
CA ALA A 108 3.26 3.62 -22.81
C ALA A 108 4.25 4.79 -22.90
N THR A 109 5.19 4.91 -21.95
CA THR A 109 6.20 5.99 -21.94
C THR A 109 7.49 5.65 -22.69
N LEU A 110 7.65 4.41 -23.16
CA LEU A 110 8.71 3.99 -24.07
C LEU A 110 8.24 4.18 -25.52
N HIS A 111 8.13 5.44 -25.96
CA HIS A 111 7.91 5.82 -27.36
C HIS A 111 8.74 7.04 -27.74
#